data_AF-A0A0B6Z7Y8-F1
#
_entry.id   AF-A0A0B6Z7Y8-F1
#
_cell.length_a   1.000
_cell.length_b   1.000
_cell.length_c   1.000
_cell.angle_alpha   90.00
_cell.angle_beta   90.00
_cell.angle_gamma   90.00
#
_symmetry.space_group_name_H-M   'P 1'
#
loop_
_entity.id
_entity.type
_entity.pdbx_description
1 polymer ?
#
loop_
_entity_poly.entity_id
_entity_poly.type
_entity_poly.pdbx_seq_one_letter_code
_entity_poly.pdbx_strand_id
1 'polypeptide(L)'
;DTSLNVKYLPGVSDSNIFGGNSNWRGPIWLCMNYMFVECLEKYSDLDRVFTLPLSVQYPTGTPTSTFITIVHDLCKRIVSIFLPDKFGVRPLHGRHKKYAKESEWEQ
;
A
#
# COMPACT_ATOMS: atom_id res chain seq x y z
N ASP A 1 -23.78 20.11 21.77
CA ASP A 1 -23.26 19.60 20.50
C ASP A 1 -22.60 18.25 20.68
N THR A 2 -23.20 17.21 20.12
CA THR A 2 -22.62 15.86 20.10
C THR A 2 -22.10 15.61 18.68
N SER A 3 -20.78 15.65 18.49
CA SER A 3 -20.20 15.31 17.18
C SER A 3 -20.20 13.80 16.99
N LEU A 4 -20.84 13.33 15.92
CA LEU A 4 -20.78 11.92 15.48
C LEU A 4 -19.59 11.76 14.54
N ASN A 5 -18.63 10.90 14.90
CA ASN A 5 -17.53 10.52 14.01
C ASN A 5 -17.47 8.99 13.87
N VAL A 6 -17.02 8.53 12.70
CA VAL A 6 -16.67 7.14 12.44
C VAL A 6 -15.17 7.08 12.27
N LYS A 7 -14.48 6.44 13.21
CA LYS A 7 -13.03 6.30 13.18
C LYS A 7 -12.64 5.10 12.33
N TYR A 8 -11.47 5.17 11.69
CA TYR A 8 -10.89 3.99 11.07
C TYR A 8 -10.47 2.99 12.16
N LEU A 9 -10.94 1.75 12.04
CA LEU A 9 -10.68 0.67 12.98
C LEU A 9 -9.96 -0.47 12.25
N PRO A 10 -8.64 -0.65 12.46
CA PRO A 10 -7.88 -1.69 11.77
C PRO A 10 -8.23 -3.08 12.32
N GLY A 11 -8.67 -3.97 11.43
CA GLY A 11 -8.95 -5.38 11.67
C GLY A 11 -10.27 -5.64 12.37
N VAL A 12 -10.57 -4.91 13.45
CA VAL A 12 -11.67 -5.23 14.37
C VAL A 12 -12.54 -4.01 14.62
N SER A 13 -13.86 -4.18 14.49
CA SER A 13 -14.83 -3.14 14.88
C SER A 13 -14.92 -3.02 16.40
N ASP A 14 -15.16 -1.80 16.90
CA ASP A 14 -15.40 -1.48 18.30
C ASP A 14 -16.88 -1.66 18.70
N SER A 15 -17.75 -2.08 17.79
CA SER A 15 -19.15 -2.36 18.06
C SER A 15 -19.69 -3.52 17.23
N ASN A 16 -20.65 -4.25 17.79
CA ASN A 16 -21.23 -5.43 17.14
C ASN A 16 -22.03 -5.10 15.87
N ILE A 17 -22.50 -3.86 15.71
CA ILE A 17 -23.36 -3.44 14.60
C ILE A 17 -22.60 -3.22 13.27
N PHE A 18 -21.28 -2.99 13.32
CA PHE A 18 -20.47 -2.71 12.12
C PHE A 18 -19.65 -3.92 11.63
N GLY A 19 -19.99 -5.10 12.12
CA GLY A 19 -19.37 -6.37 11.74
C GLY A 19 -18.07 -6.63 12.49
N GLY A 20 -17.90 -7.87 12.95
CA GLY A 20 -16.67 -8.34 13.61
C GLY A 20 -15.45 -8.34 12.68
N ASN A 21 -14.38 -9.02 13.11
CA ASN A 21 -13.08 -9.06 12.43
C ASN A 21 -13.23 -9.28 10.91
N SER A 22 -12.84 -8.28 10.12
CA SER A 22 -12.87 -8.36 8.66
C SER A 22 -11.46 -8.14 8.13
N ASN A 23 -10.91 -9.17 7.50
CA ASN A 23 -9.60 -9.10 6.87
C ASN A 23 -9.52 -8.03 5.76
N TRP A 24 -10.65 -7.45 5.31
CA TRP A 24 -10.68 -6.35 4.36
C TRP A 24 -10.38 -4.97 4.96
N ARG A 25 -10.34 -4.84 6.30
CA ARG A 25 -10.17 -3.55 7.00
C ARG A 25 -8.78 -3.40 7.62
N GLY A 26 -7.70 -3.53 6.87
CA GLY A 26 -6.38 -3.21 7.42
C GLY A 26 -5.19 -3.86 6.74
N PRO A 27 -5.19 -5.18 6.52
CA PRO A 27 -4.11 -5.85 5.82
C PRO A 27 -3.85 -5.26 4.44
N ILE A 28 -2.58 -5.26 4.03
CA ILE A 28 -2.20 -4.99 2.65
C ILE A 28 -2.51 -6.24 1.83
N TRP A 29 -3.46 -6.11 0.89
CA TRP A 29 -3.83 -7.19 -0.02
C TRP A 29 -2.96 -7.16 -1.27
N LEU A 30 -2.00 -8.08 -1.40
CA LEU A 30 -1.08 -8.11 -2.53
C LEU A 30 -1.80 -8.28 -3.87
N CYS A 31 -2.82 -9.16 -3.94
CA CYS A 31 -3.59 -9.36 -5.17
C CYS A 31 -4.29 -8.07 -5.62
N MET A 32 -4.82 -7.28 -4.67
CA MET A 32 -5.43 -5.98 -5.00
C MET A 32 -4.38 -4.98 -5.48
N ASN A 33 -3.24 -4.90 -4.79
CA ASN A 33 -2.15 -4.02 -5.18
C ASN A 33 -1.61 -4.37 -6.58
N TYR A 34 -1.47 -5.66 -6.89
CA TYR A 34 -1.08 -6.14 -8.21
C TYR A 34 -2.09 -5.68 -9.28
N MET A 35 -3.39 -5.89 -9.05
CA MET A 35 -4.43 -5.42 -9.99
C MET A 35 -4.40 -3.90 -10.20
N PHE A 36 -4.14 -3.11 -9.16
CA PHE A 36 -4.01 -1.66 -9.30
C PHE A 36 -2.79 -1.26 -10.13
N VAL A 37 -1.63 -1.88 -9.86
CA VAL A 37 -0.40 -1.67 -10.63
C VAL A 37 -0.63 -1.99 -12.11
N GLU A 38 -1.18 -3.17 -12.41
CA GLU A 38 -1.49 -3.61 -13.78
C GLU A 38 -2.45 -2.66 -14.51
N CYS A 39 -3.49 -2.19 -13.82
CA CYS A 39 -4.42 -1.23 -14.41
C CYS A 39 -3.72 0.10 -14.71
N LEU A 40 -2.97 0.65 -13.77
CA LEU A 40 -2.27 1.93 -13.95
C LEU A 40 -1.20 1.85 -15.05
N GLU A 41 -0.51 0.72 -15.19
CA GLU A 41 0.44 0.48 -16.27
C GLU A 41 -0.26 0.46 -17.64
N LYS A 42 -1.42 -0.18 -17.76
CA LYS A 42 -2.23 -0.12 -18.98
C LYS A 42 -2.71 1.29 -19.30
N TYR A 43 -3.10 2.07 -18.29
CA TYR A 43 -3.46 3.47 -18.49
C TYR A 43 -2.26 4.33 -18.91
N SER A 44 -1.07 4.02 -18.40
CA SER A 44 0.17 4.66 -18.85
C SER A 44 0.44 4.39 -20.33
N ASP A 45 0.11 3.22 -20.87
CA ASP A 45 0.28 2.96 -22.31
C ASP A 45 -0.65 3.81 -23.18
N LEU A 46 -1.82 4.20 -22.63
CA LEU A 46 -2.75 5.10 -23.32
C LEU A 46 -2.22 6.53 -23.45
N ASP A 47 -1.21 6.95 -22.67
CA ASP A 47 -0.55 8.26 -22.85
C ASP A 47 -0.03 8.47 -24.28
N ARG A 48 0.30 7.37 -25.00
CA ARG A 48 0.71 7.44 -26.41
C ARG A 48 -0.42 7.88 -27.35
N VAL A 49 -1.67 7.77 -26.92
CA VAL A 49 -2.86 8.07 -27.72
C VAL A 49 -3.38 9.50 -27.46
N PHE A 50 -3.16 10.02 -26.25
CA PHE A 50 -3.64 11.35 -25.87
C PHE A 50 -2.60 12.45 -26.18
N THR A 51 -3.08 13.65 -26.51
CA THR A 51 -2.22 14.83 -26.78
C THR A 51 -1.58 15.40 -25.51
N LEU A 52 -2.09 15.03 -24.33
CA LEU A 52 -1.56 15.43 -23.02
C LEU A 52 -1.35 14.19 -22.16
N PRO A 53 -0.26 14.12 -21.37
CA PRO A 53 0.00 12.99 -20.49
C PRO A 53 -1.07 12.91 -19.39
N LEU A 54 -1.62 11.72 -19.18
CA LEU A 54 -2.56 11.46 -18.11
C LEU A 54 -1.80 11.50 -16.78
N SER A 55 -2.16 12.47 -15.93
CA SER A 55 -1.50 12.67 -14.65
C SER A 55 -2.51 13.04 -13.56
N VAL A 56 -2.18 12.66 -12.33
CA VAL A 56 -3.00 12.91 -11.14
C VAL A 56 -2.12 13.33 -9.98
N GLN A 57 -2.68 14.02 -8.97
CA GLN A 57 -1.94 14.28 -7.74
C GLN A 57 -1.57 12.96 -7.07
N TYR A 58 -0.28 12.78 -6.80
CA TYR A 58 0.21 11.61 -6.11
C TYR A 58 1.52 11.92 -5.37
N PRO A 59 1.55 11.76 -4.03
CA PRO A 59 0.42 11.51 -3.13
C PRO A 59 -0.65 12.63 -3.11
N THR A 60 -1.76 12.40 -2.39
CA THR A 60 -2.79 13.45 -2.20
C THR A 60 -2.17 14.71 -1.58
N GLY A 61 -2.44 15.88 -2.17
CA GLY A 61 -1.89 17.15 -1.70
C GLY A 61 -0.48 17.48 -2.22
N THR A 62 0.07 16.69 -3.14
CA THR A 62 1.35 16.98 -3.81
C THR A 62 1.15 17.35 -5.29
N PRO A 63 2.20 17.78 -6.01
CA PRO A 63 2.13 17.97 -7.46
C PRO A 63 1.69 16.70 -8.20
N THR A 64 1.24 16.89 -9.45
CA THR A 64 0.79 15.80 -10.32
C THR A 64 1.94 14.92 -10.78
N SER A 65 1.70 13.61 -10.84
CA SER A 65 2.61 12.60 -11.38
C SER A 65 1.92 11.82 -12.50
N THR A 66 2.69 11.36 -13.47
CA THR A 66 2.20 10.46 -14.54
C THR A 66 1.93 9.06 -14.00
N PHE A 67 1.08 8.29 -14.67
CA PHE A 67 0.76 6.93 -14.21
C PHE A 67 1.98 6.00 -14.14
N ILE A 68 2.94 6.10 -15.08
CA ILE A 68 4.16 5.27 -15.01
C ILE A 68 5.01 5.58 -13.78
N THR A 69 5.12 6.86 -13.40
CA THR A 69 5.83 7.26 -12.18
C THR A 69 5.15 6.70 -10.94
N ILE A 70 3.82 6.76 -10.90
CA ILE A 70 3.01 6.20 -9.81
C ILE A 70 3.19 4.68 -9.72
N VAL A 71 3.14 3.97 -10.86
CA VAL A 71 3.38 2.52 -10.94
C VAL A 71 4.74 2.14 -10.35
N HIS A 72 5.81 2.81 -10.79
CA HIS A 72 7.15 2.54 -10.27
C HIS A 72 7.27 2.79 -8.77
N ASP A 73 6.65 3.86 -8.25
CA ASP A 73 6.65 4.14 -6.82
C ASP A 73 5.87 3.07 -6.03
N LEU A 74 4.67 2.70 -6.48
CA LEU A 74 3.87 1.66 -5.84
C LEU A 74 4.61 0.31 -5.82
N CYS A 75 5.19 -0.11 -6.95
CA CYS A 75 5.99 -1.34 -7.02
C CYS A 75 7.14 -1.31 -6.02
N LYS A 76 7.90 -0.21 -5.95
CA LYS A 76 8.99 -0.04 -4.97
C LYS A 76 8.48 -0.17 -3.54
N ARG A 77 7.36 0.48 -3.20
CA ARG A 77 6.75 0.42 -1.87
C ARG A 77 6.28 -0.98 -1.51
N ILE A 78 5.63 -1.70 -2.43
CA ILE A 78 5.17 -3.07 -2.21
C ILE A 78 6.37 -4.00 -1.96
N VAL A 79 7.38 -3.94 -2.83
CA VAL A 79 8.60 -4.76 -2.69
C VAL A 79 9.33 -4.45 -1.38
N SER A 80 9.41 -3.18 -0.98
CA SER A 80 10.07 -2.78 0.26
C SER A 80 9.47 -3.39 1.54
N ILE A 81 8.24 -3.92 1.49
CA ILE A 81 7.64 -4.63 2.63
C ILE A 81 8.43 -5.91 2.96
N PHE A 82 9.03 -6.52 1.95
CA PHE A 82 9.74 -7.80 2.04
C PHE A 82 11.25 -7.65 2.14
N LEU A 83 11.79 -6.48 1.80
CA LEU A 83 13.22 -6.23 1.84
C LEU A 83 13.67 -5.78 3.25
N PRO A 84 14.87 -6.18 3.68
CA PRO A 84 15.45 -5.66 4.91
C PRO A 84 15.79 -4.18 4.74
N ASP A 85 15.57 -3.41 5.80
CA ASP A 85 16.09 -2.05 5.91
C ASP A 85 17.59 -2.04 6.30
N LYS A 86 18.14 -0.85 6.53
CA LYS A 86 19.54 -0.68 6.96
C LYS A 86 19.90 -1.35 8.29
N PHE A 87 18.92 -1.84 9.04
CA PHE A 87 19.10 -2.56 10.31
C PHE A 87 18.75 -4.05 10.19
N GLY A 88 18.51 -4.57 8.99
CA GLY A 88 18.13 -5.96 8.76
C GLY A 88 16.65 -6.25 9.05
N VAL A 89 15.83 -5.23 9.30
CA VAL A 89 14.42 -5.40 9.66
C VAL A 89 13.55 -5.33 8.41
N ARG A 90 12.73 -6.36 8.19
CA ARG A 90 11.70 -6.38 7.13
C ARG A 90 10.37 -5.89 7.69
N PRO A 91 9.69 -4.91 7.07
CA PRO A 91 8.38 -4.43 7.53
C PRO A 91 7.34 -5.54 7.71
N LEU A 92 7.36 -6.57 6.85
CA LEU A 92 6.49 -7.75 6.94
C LEU A 92 6.49 -8.42 8.33
N HIS A 93 7.65 -8.42 9.02
CA HIS A 93 7.81 -9.09 10.31
C HIS A 93 7.54 -8.16 11.50
N GLY A 94 7.17 -6.90 11.26
CA GLY A 94 6.88 -5.93 12.30
C GLY A 94 8.03 -5.78 13.30
N ARG A 95 7.75 -5.96 14.59
CA ARG A 95 8.72 -5.81 15.69
C ARG A 95 9.33 -7.13 16.18
N HIS A 96 9.08 -8.24 15.47
CA HIS A 96 9.57 -9.55 15.87
C HIS A 96 11.08 -9.68 15.61
N LYS A 97 11.88 -9.50 16.67
CA LYS A 97 13.35 -9.52 16.60
C LYS A 97 13.94 -10.81 16.04
N LYS A 98 13.23 -11.94 16.19
CA LYS A 98 13.61 -13.26 15.65
C LYS A 98 14.04 -13.17 14.19
N TYR A 99 13.17 -12.60 13.34
CA TYR A 99 13.38 -12.52 11.89
C TYR A 99 14.44 -11.50 11.44
N ALA A 100 15.00 -10.72 12.37
CA ALA A 100 16.02 -9.72 12.08
C ALA A 100 17.37 -10.03 12.75
N LYS A 101 17.42 -10.94 13.74
CA LYS A 101 18.63 -11.18 14.56
C LYS A 101 19.14 -12.60 14.54
N GLU A 102 18.31 -13.56 14.17
CA GLU A 102 18.70 -14.97 14.11
C GLU A 102 19.21 -15.27 12.70
N SER A 103 20.44 -15.78 12.58
CA SER A 103 21.11 -16.06 11.32
C SER A 103 20.35 -17.06 10.43
N GLU A 104 19.56 -17.95 11.03
CA GLU A 104 18.68 -18.89 10.33
C GLU A 104 17.60 -18.20 9.48
N TRP A 105 17.32 -16.92 9.74
CA TRP A 105 16.30 -16.11 9.05
C TRP A 105 16.91 -15.01 8.16
N GLU A 106 18.22 -15.06 7.90
CA GLU A 106 18.95 -14.11 7.02
C GLU A 106 18.88 -14.48 5.52
N GLN A 107 17.73 -14.96 5.02
CA GLN A 107 17.52 -15.24 3.59
C GLN A 107 17.31 -13.98 2.73
#